data_AF-T1PNK7-F1
#
_entry.id   AF-T1PNK7-F1
#
_cell.length_a   1.000
_cell.length_b   1.000
_cell.length_c   1.000
_cell.angle_alpha   90.00
_cell.angle_beta   90.00
_cell.angle_gamma   90.00
#
_symmetry.space_group_name_H-M   'P 1'
#
loop_
_entity.id
_entity.type
_entity.pdbx_description
1 polymer ?
#
loop_
_entity_poly.entity_id
_entity_poly.type
_entity_poly.pdbx_seq_one_letter_code
_entity_poly.pdbx_strand_id
1 'polypeptide(L)'
;MPIFFNGQDERAQKAADYLNKMRGITACQNAPSSEKNIMIVNAKELNEYKNKQLLCPNKERKPVSDWQNCNCEANLPVAIFVRDSMTRVEQETLKHLFVSLSEKFGKNGKVPDVFALFGPYKKENHDVLFSDNAVEFVTELKNENTSERIYQGLSCDANTIVKH
;
A
#
# COMPACT_ATOMS: atom_id res chain seq x y z
N MET A 1 0.08 24.70 -0.87
CA MET A 1 0.61 24.11 -2.12
C MET A 1 -0.26 22.95 -2.54
N PRO A 2 -0.83 23.02 -3.75
CA PRO A 2 -1.60 21.92 -4.31
C PRO A 2 -0.67 20.76 -4.73
N ILE A 3 -1.22 19.56 -4.90
CA ILE A 3 -0.46 18.32 -5.20
C ILE A 3 -0.87 17.82 -6.58
N PHE A 4 0.09 17.55 -7.45
CA PHE A 4 -0.11 16.84 -8.71
C PHE A 4 -0.10 15.33 -8.46
N PHE A 5 -1.10 14.61 -8.96
CA PHE A 5 -1.16 13.14 -8.89
C PHE A 5 -2.09 12.59 -9.98
N ASN A 6 -2.02 11.30 -10.27
CA ASN A 6 -2.96 10.64 -11.18
C ASN A 6 -4.31 10.43 -10.47
N GLY A 7 -5.34 11.19 -10.83
CA GLY A 7 -6.67 11.07 -10.23
C GLY A 7 -7.44 9.80 -10.59
N GLN A 8 -6.94 8.97 -11.52
CA GLN A 8 -7.48 7.64 -11.83
C GLN A 8 -6.79 6.52 -11.04
N ASP A 9 -5.74 6.85 -10.27
CA ASP A 9 -5.01 5.91 -9.43
C ASP A 9 -5.41 6.17 -7.96
N GLU A 10 -6.25 5.28 -7.43
CA GLU A 10 -6.70 5.33 -6.03
C GLU A 10 -5.54 5.34 -5.03
N ARG A 11 -4.45 4.63 -5.35
CA ARG A 11 -3.26 4.59 -4.50
C ARG A 11 -2.57 5.95 -4.49
N ALA A 12 -2.48 6.62 -5.66
CA ALA A 12 -1.93 7.97 -5.75
C ALA A 12 -2.83 9.00 -5.03
N GLN A 13 -4.15 8.86 -5.14
CA GLN A 13 -5.11 9.72 -4.45
C GLN A 13 -4.96 9.64 -2.92
N LYS A 14 -4.97 8.43 -2.36
CA LYS A 14 -4.79 8.23 -0.91
C LYS A 14 -3.43 8.72 -0.41
N ALA A 15 -2.38 8.58 -1.20
CA ALA A 15 -1.07 9.14 -0.86
C ALA A 15 -1.09 10.69 -0.81
N ALA A 16 -1.82 11.34 -1.73
CA ALA A 16 -2.03 12.79 -1.71
C ALA A 16 -2.86 13.21 -0.47
N ASP A 17 -3.92 12.47 -0.14
CA ASP A 17 -4.76 12.71 1.02
C ASP A 17 -3.97 12.58 2.32
N TYR A 18 -3.14 11.54 2.42
CA TYR A 18 -2.25 11.32 3.55
C TYR A 18 -1.25 12.46 3.73
N LEU A 19 -0.59 12.87 2.65
CA LEU A 19 0.34 13.99 2.69
C LEU A 19 -0.34 15.30 3.09
N ASN A 20 -1.56 15.56 2.60
CA ASN A 20 -2.32 16.75 2.99
C ASN A 20 -2.76 16.71 4.45
N LYS A 21 -3.21 15.55 4.95
CA LYS A 21 -3.50 15.35 6.37
C LYS A 21 -2.31 15.69 7.25
N MET A 22 -1.11 15.22 6.89
CA MET A 22 0.14 15.52 7.62
C MET A 22 0.55 17.00 7.55
N ARG A 23 0.07 17.72 6.53
CA ARG A 23 0.24 19.17 6.39
C ARG A 23 -0.84 19.99 7.11
N GLY A 24 -1.79 19.34 7.80
CA GLY A 24 -2.91 20.00 8.47
C GLY A 24 -4.01 20.47 7.52
N ILE A 25 -4.07 19.91 6.31
CA ILE A 25 -5.08 20.19 5.29
C ILE A 25 -6.12 19.06 5.34
N THR A 26 -7.40 19.39 5.33
CA THR A 26 -8.51 18.42 5.40
C THR A 26 -8.43 17.40 4.25
N ALA A 27 -8.48 16.11 4.59
CA ALA A 27 -8.17 15.00 3.69
C ALA A 27 -9.26 14.64 2.64
N CYS A 28 -10.23 15.53 2.36
CA CYS A 28 -11.44 15.15 1.62
C CYS A 28 -11.86 16.01 0.43
N GLN A 29 -10.99 16.91 -0.02
CA GLN A 29 -11.25 17.75 -1.21
C GLN A 29 -10.02 17.89 -2.11
N ASN A 30 -9.16 16.87 -2.13
CA ASN A 30 -7.95 16.94 -2.93
C ASN A 30 -8.27 16.58 -4.38
N ALA A 31 -8.38 17.61 -5.20
CA ALA A 31 -8.35 17.46 -6.65
C ALA A 31 -6.88 17.43 -7.14
N PRO A 32 -6.56 16.63 -8.17
CA PRO A 32 -5.29 16.71 -8.84
C PRO A 32 -5.01 18.14 -9.30
N SER A 33 -3.84 18.67 -8.93
CA SER A 33 -3.37 19.96 -9.44
C SER A 33 -2.73 19.82 -10.81
N SER A 34 -2.75 20.89 -11.60
CA SER A 34 -1.87 21.04 -12.77
C SER A 34 -0.45 21.49 -12.37
N GLU A 35 -0.27 22.06 -11.17
CA GLU A 35 1.03 22.51 -10.68
C GLU A 35 1.91 21.34 -10.22
N LYS A 36 3.10 21.22 -10.82
CA LYS A 36 4.06 20.14 -10.52
C LYS A 36 5.09 20.50 -9.44
N ASN A 37 4.69 21.33 -8.47
CA ASN A 37 5.54 21.73 -7.36
C ASN A 37 5.70 20.62 -6.31
N ILE A 38 4.60 19.89 -6.03
CA ILE A 38 4.57 18.68 -5.22
C ILE A 38 3.87 17.62 -6.06
N MET A 39 4.46 16.43 -6.17
CA MET A 39 3.96 15.35 -7.02
C MET A 39 3.88 14.05 -6.23
N ILE A 40 2.78 13.30 -6.39
CA ILE A 40 2.75 11.87 -6.07
C ILE A 40 3.15 11.12 -7.34
N VAL A 41 4.16 10.26 -7.22
CA VAL A 41 4.70 9.46 -8.32
C VAL A 41 4.93 8.03 -7.84
N ASN A 42 4.93 7.08 -8.77
CA ASN A 42 5.24 5.70 -8.43
C ASN A 42 6.72 5.55 -8.09
N ALA A 43 7.07 4.80 -7.05
CA ALA A 43 8.46 4.56 -6.67
C ALA A 43 9.29 3.94 -7.83
N LYS A 44 8.65 3.17 -8.72
CA LYS A 44 9.27 2.58 -9.92
C LYS A 44 9.76 3.63 -10.92
N GLU A 45 9.21 4.84 -10.89
CA GLU A 45 9.48 5.93 -11.84
C GLU A 45 10.46 6.98 -11.27
N LEU A 46 10.96 6.80 -10.03
CA LEU A 46 11.80 7.79 -9.35
C LEU A 46 13.09 8.15 -10.10
N ASN A 47 13.57 7.29 -10.99
CA ASN A 47 14.71 7.57 -11.86
C ASN A 47 14.49 8.81 -12.75
N GLU A 48 13.26 9.09 -13.16
CA GLU A 48 12.89 10.28 -13.93
C GLU A 48 12.99 11.57 -13.10
N TYR A 49 12.97 11.43 -11.77
CA TYR A 49 12.94 12.53 -10.80
C TYR A 49 14.24 12.65 -9.99
N LYS A 50 15.36 12.12 -10.49
CA LYS A 50 16.66 12.11 -9.79
C LYS A 50 17.19 13.48 -9.34
N ASN A 51 16.72 14.56 -9.97
CA ASN A 51 17.05 15.95 -9.63
C ASN A 51 16.04 16.61 -8.67
N LYS A 52 15.09 15.83 -8.14
CA LYS A 52 14.10 16.26 -7.14
C LYS A 52 14.46 15.68 -5.77
N GLN A 53 13.66 16.05 -4.77
CA GLN A 53 13.75 15.53 -3.41
C GLN A 53 12.41 14.93 -3.03
N LEU A 54 12.44 13.90 -2.19
CA LEU A 54 11.25 13.36 -1.55
C LEU A 54 10.76 14.35 -0.49
N LEU A 55 9.45 14.47 -0.35
CA LEU A 55 8.80 15.15 0.75
C LEU A 55 8.22 14.09 1.67
N CYS A 56 8.80 13.94 2.86
CA CYS A 56 8.39 12.93 3.83
C CYS A 56 7.14 13.38 4.60
N PRO A 57 6.37 12.45 5.20
CA PRO A 57 5.20 12.76 6.01
C PRO A 57 5.52 13.69 7.20
N ASN A 58 6.71 13.57 7.78
CA ASN A 58 7.21 14.43 8.86
C ASN A 58 7.69 15.82 8.38
N LYS A 59 7.44 16.17 7.10
CA LYS A 59 7.83 17.43 6.43
C LYS A 59 9.33 17.57 6.13
N GLU A 60 10.14 16.57 6.43
CA GLU A 60 11.54 16.54 6.02
C GLU A 60 11.66 16.32 4.51
N ARG A 61 12.82 16.71 3.97
CA ARG A 61 13.19 16.42 2.58
C ARG A 61 14.33 15.42 2.56
N LYS A 62 14.23 14.42 1.69
CA LYS A 62 15.25 13.39 1.55
C LYS A 62 15.64 13.14 0.10
N PRO A 63 16.83 12.57 -0.16
CA PRO A 63 17.20 12.11 -1.50
C PRO A 63 16.21 11.06 -2.02
N VAL A 64 16.00 11.00 -3.34
CA VAL A 64 15.09 10.02 -3.98
C VAL A 64 15.45 8.56 -3.69
N SER A 65 16.70 8.29 -3.33
CA SER A 65 17.16 6.95 -2.94
C SER A 65 16.57 6.47 -1.61
N ASP A 66 16.08 7.36 -0.73
CA ASP A 66 15.54 6.99 0.58
C ASP A 66 14.02 6.75 0.57
N TRP A 67 13.44 6.43 -0.60
CA TRP A 67 12.00 6.26 -0.76
C TRP A 67 11.41 5.16 0.13
N GLN A 68 12.20 4.15 0.50
CA GLN A 68 11.75 3.07 1.39
C GLN A 68 11.39 3.61 2.79
N ASN A 69 12.15 4.60 3.28
CA ASN A 69 11.93 5.21 4.60
C ASN A 69 11.20 6.56 4.53
N CYS A 70 11.06 7.13 3.33
CA CYS A 70 10.39 8.40 3.08
C CYS A 70 9.43 8.27 1.89
N ASN A 71 8.20 7.86 2.17
CA ASN A 71 7.12 7.78 1.20
C ASN A 71 5.78 8.16 1.84
N CYS A 72 4.77 8.35 1.01
CA CYS A 72 3.40 8.66 1.42
C CYS A 72 2.46 7.47 1.20
N GLU A 73 2.97 6.23 1.25
CA GLU A 73 2.11 5.05 1.16
C GLU A 73 1.23 4.95 2.41
N ALA A 74 -0.07 4.96 2.20
CA ALA A 74 -1.08 4.86 3.26
C ALA A 74 -2.14 3.79 2.97
N ASN A 75 -2.03 3.07 1.85
CA ASN A 75 -2.93 1.96 1.53
C ASN A 75 -2.63 0.74 2.38
N LEU A 76 -3.69 0.06 2.79
CA LEU A 76 -3.56 -1.28 3.34
C LEU A 76 -3.26 -2.27 2.21
N PRO A 77 -2.38 -3.25 2.44
CA PRO A 77 -2.22 -4.37 1.52
C PRO A 77 -3.53 -5.17 1.42
N VAL A 78 -3.68 -5.91 0.33
CA VAL A 78 -4.77 -6.89 0.21
C VAL A 78 -4.60 -7.94 1.30
N ALA A 79 -5.68 -8.20 2.05
CA ALA A 79 -5.68 -9.12 3.18
C ALA A 79 -6.54 -10.36 2.91
N ILE A 80 -6.18 -11.47 3.55
CA ILE A 80 -6.99 -12.67 3.61
C ILE A 80 -7.80 -12.63 4.90
N PHE A 81 -9.12 -12.71 4.79
CA PHE A 81 -10.02 -12.69 5.93
C PHE A 81 -10.38 -14.11 6.36
N VAL A 82 -10.30 -14.35 7.67
CA VAL A 82 -10.74 -15.59 8.32
C VAL A 82 -11.91 -15.28 9.25
N ARG A 83 -12.71 -16.29 9.60
CA ARG A 83 -13.87 -16.09 10.49
C ARG A 83 -13.43 -15.75 11.91
N ASP A 84 -14.12 -14.81 12.52
CA ASP A 84 -13.93 -14.42 13.92
C ASP A 84 -14.25 -15.55 14.92
N SER A 85 -15.17 -16.45 14.54
CA SER A 85 -15.59 -17.61 15.33
C SER A 85 -14.54 -18.72 15.44
N MET A 86 -13.44 -18.65 14.68
CA MET A 86 -12.32 -19.59 14.80
C MET A 86 -11.56 -19.36 16.09
N THR A 87 -11.07 -20.44 16.70
CA THR A 87 -10.20 -20.35 17.88
C THR A 87 -8.90 -19.64 17.54
N ARG A 88 -8.25 -19.05 18.56
CA ARG A 88 -6.93 -18.41 18.39
C ARG A 88 -5.91 -19.35 17.74
N VAL A 89 -5.92 -20.63 18.12
CA VAL A 89 -4.99 -21.64 17.56
C VAL A 89 -5.24 -21.85 16.07
N GLU A 90 -6.49 -21.93 15.62
CA GLU A 90 -6.81 -22.08 14.21
C GLU A 90 -6.44 -20.82 13.40
N GLN A 91 -6.68 -19.63 13.94
CA GLN A 91 -6.30 -18.36 13.31
C GLN A 91 -4.78 -18.27 13.12
N GLU A 92 -3.99 -18.57 14.16
CA GLU A 92 -2.53 -18.57 14.07
C GLU A 92 -2.01 -19.67 13.13
N THR A 93 -2.64 -20.84 13.11
CA THR A 93 -2.31 -21.91 12.16
C THR A 93 -2.49 -21.45 10.72
N LEU A 94 -3.60 -20.77 10.41
CA LEU A 94 -3.83 -20.24 9.06
C LEU A 94 -2.82 -19.14 8.70
N LYS A 95 -2.50 -18.22 9.62
CA LYS A 95 -1.48 -17.20 9.40
C LYS A 95 -0.13 -17.83 9.05
N HIS A 96 0.33 -18.79 9.86
CA HIS A 96 1.60 -19.49 9.62
C HIS A 96 1.58 -20.32 8.33
N LEU A 97 0.45 -20.91 7.96
CA LEU A 97 0.29 -21.61 6.69
C LEU A 97 0.53 -20.66 5.51
N PHE A 98 -0.11 -19.49 5.47
CA PHE A 98 0.07 -18.53 4.39
C PHE A 98 1.50 -18.00 4.31
N VAL A 99 2.11 -17.66 5.44
CA VAL A 99 3.53 -17.26 5.48
C VAL A 99 4.40 -18.36 4.87
N SER A 100 4.25 -19.61 5.35
CA SER A 100 5.02 -20.76 4.87
C SER A 100 4.83 -21.04 3.38
N LEU A 101 3.61 -20.86 2.86
CA LEU A 101 3.32 -20.97 1.42
C LEU A 101 4.10 -19.92 0.63
N SER A 102 4.09 -18.66 1.06
CA SER A 102 4.82 -17.61 0.35
C SER A 102 6.34 -17.72 0.46
N GLU A 103 6.88 -18.20 1.58
CA GLU A 103 8.32 -18.47 1.74
C GLU A 103 8.80 -19.60 0.81
N LYS A 104 7.92 -20.55 0.49
CA LYS A 104 8.27 -21.68 -0.38
C LYS A 104 8.02 -21.38 -1.85
N PHE A 105 6.89 -20.78 -2.18
CA PHE A 105 6.35 -20.66 -3.54
C PHE A 105 6.08 -19.21 -3.99
N GLY A 106 6.31 -18.23 -3.13
CA GLY A 106 6.22 -16.82 -3.50
C GLY A 106 7.37 -16.41 -4.44
N LYS A 107 7.36 -15.15 -4.86
CA LYS A 107 8.29 -14.61 -5.87
C LYS A 107 9.76 -14.75 -5.48
N ASN A 108 10.05 -14.66 -4.18
CA ASN A 108 11.39 -14.82 -3.60
C ASN A 108 11.52 -16.16 -2.85
N GLY A 109 10.64 -17.13 -3.15
CA GLY A 109 10.57 -18.40 -2.44
C GLY A 109 11.70 -19.36 -2.82
N LYS A 110 11.73 -20.51 -2.13
CA LYS A 110 12.75 -21.56 -2.34
C LYS A 110 12.61 -22.30 -3.67
N VAL A 111 11.39 -22.44 -4.19
CA VAL A 111 11.08 -23.24 -5.40
C VAL A 111 10.01 -22.60 -6.29
N PRO A 112 10.19 -21.34 -6.73
CA PRO A 112 9.19 -20.61 -7.51
C PRO A 112 8.89 -21.24 -8.87
N ASP A 113 9.86 -21.96 -9.45
CA ASP A 113 9.73 -22.59 -10.77
C ASP A 113 8.87 -23.88 -10.74
N VAL A 114 8.64 -24.46 -9.56
CA VAL A 114 7.79 -25.64 -9.38
C VAL A 114 6.32 -25.25 -9.30
N PHE A 115 6.04 -24.17 -8.58
CA PHE A 115 4.72 -23.58 -8.43
C PHE A 115 4.88 -22.11 -8.07
N ALA A 116 4.29 -21.24 -8.89
CA ALA A 116 4.26 -19.81 -8.65
C ALA A 116 2.98 -19.45 -7.89
N LEU A 117 3.10 -19.14 -6.60
CA LEU A 117 1.96 -18.70 -5.78
C LEU A 117 1.44 -17.31 -6.19
N PHE A 118 2.35 -16.45 -6.65
CA PHE A 118 2.03 -15.13 -7.19
C PHE A 118 2.51 -15.09 -8.64
N GLY A 119 1.56 -15.10 -9.58
CA GLY A 119 1.84 -15.10 -11.00
C GLY A 119 0.67 -15.63 -11.81
N PRO A 120 0.75 -15.48 -13.14
CA PRO A 120 -0.35 -15.84 -14.01
C PRO A 120 -0.55 -17.36 -14.06
N TYR A 121 -1.81 -17.78 -14.07
CA TYR A 121 -2.19 -19.15 -14.37
C TYR A 121 -2.43 -19.29 -15.88
N LYS A 122 -1.50 -19.99 -16.55
CA LYS A 122 -1.40 -19.97 -18.03
C LYS A 122 -1.19 -18.54 -18.54
N LYS A 123 -1.22 -18.33 -19.86
CA LYS A 123 -0.82 -17.06 -20.45
C LYS A 123 -1.87 -15.95 -20.27
N GLU A 124 -3.14 -16.33 -20.13
CA GLU A 124 -4.26 -15.38 -20.18
C GLU A 124 -4.92 -15.08 -18.83
N ASN A 125 -4.64 -15.85 -17.77
CA ASN A 125 -5.28 -15.63 -16.47
C ASN A 125 -4.29 -15.00 -15.50
N HIS A 126 -4.39 -13.69 -15.33
CA HIS A 126 -3.62 -12.91 -14.39
C HIS A 126 -4.37 -12.73 -13.07
N ASP A 127 -3.62 -12.49 -12.00
CA ASP A 127 -4.14 -12.19 -10.66
C ASP A 127 -5.10 -13.29 -10.13
N VAL A 128 -4.80 -14.56 -10.43
CA VAL A 128 -5.60 -15.73 -10.02
C VAL A 128 -5.31 -16.06 -8.55
N LEU A 129 -6.36 -16.03 -7.72
CA LEU A 129 -6.31 -16.09 -6.24
C LEU A 129 -5.65 -14.87 -5.59
N PHE A 130 -4.46 -14.49 -6.06
CA PHE A 130 -3.66 -13.39 -5.56
C PHE A 130 -3.09 -12.58 -6.72
N SER A 131 -2.72 -11.32 -6.48
CA SER A 131 -2.12 -10.51 -7.55
C SER A 131 -0.78 -11.09 -7.99
N ASP A 132 -0.50 -11.04 -9.29
CA ASP A 132 0.79 -11.44 -9.89
C ASP A 132 1.95 -10.60 -9.35
N ASN A 133 1.65 -9.39 -8.87
CA ASN A 133 2.64 -8.47 -8.31
C ASN A 133 2.86 -8.66 -6.80
N ALA A 134 2.11 -9.55 -6.14
CA ALA A 134 2.34 -9.89 -4.74
C ALA A 134 3.71 -10.55 -4.56
N VAL A 135 4.30 -10.35 -3.39
CA VAL A 135 5.67 -10.80 -3.09
C VAL A 135 5.72 -11.79 -1.94
N GLU A 136 4.89 -11.59 -0.92
CA GLU A 136 4.87 -12.39 0.30
C GLU A 136 3.54 -12.22 1.05
N PHE A 137 3.25 -13.15 1.97
CA PHE A 137 2.27 -12.93 3.02
C PHE A 137 2.97 -12.46 4.29
N VAL A 138 2.36 -11.50 4.98
CA VAL A 138 2.84 -10.98 6.27
C VAL A 138 1.71 -11.06 7.29
N THR A 139 2.06 -11.30 8.55
CA THR A 139 1.10 -11.29 9.67
C THR A 139 0.92 -9.90 10.27
N GLU A 140 1.85 -8.99 9.97
CA GLU A 140 1.88 -7.62 10.49
C GLU A 140 2.28 -6.66 9.36
N LEU A 141 1.76 -5.44 9.42
CA LEU A 141 2.07 -4.39 8.45
C LEU A 141 3.52 -3.93 8.68
N LYS A 142 4.34 -3.95 7.63
CA LYS A 142 5.76 -3.57 7.69
C LYS A 142 6.00 -2.05 7.65
N ASN A 143 5.02 -1.28 7.17
CA ASN A 143 5.13 0.18 7.02
C ASN A 143 4.41 0.87 8.18
N GLU A 144 5.14 1.63 8.98
CA GLU A 144 4.61 2.38 10.12
C GLU A 144 3.56 3.44 9.70
N ASN A 145 3.64 3.93 8.47
CA ASN A 145 2.67 4.87 7.89
C ASN A 145 1.38 4.17 7.42
N THR A 146 1.35 2.83 7.47
CA THR A 146 0.19 2.02 7.08
C THR A 146 -0.45 1.42 8.33
N SER A 147 -1.63 1.92 8.69
CA SER A 147 -2.47 1.31 9.73
C SER A 147 -3.94 1.48 9.37
N GLU A 148 -4.80 0.60 9.89
CA GLU A 148 -6.26 0.71 9.69
C GLU A 148 -6.78 2.07 10.15
N ARG A 149 -6.26 2.60 11.27
CA ARG A 149 -6.62 3.92 11.78
C ARG A 149 -6.26 5.04 10.80
N ILE A 150 -5.06 5.00 10.22
CA ILE A 150 -4.65 6.00 9.22
C ILE A 150 -5.55 5.86 7.99
N TYR A 151 -5.68 4.64 7.46
CA TYR A 151 -6.44 4.33 6.26
C TYR A 151 -7.91 4.77 6.36
N GLN A 152 -8.60 4.38 7.43
CA GLN A 152 -9.99 4.77 7.69
C GLN A 152 -10.12 6.29 7.86
N GLY A 153 -9.15 6.93 8.49
CA GLY A 153 -9.11 8.38 8.65
C GLY A 153 -8.72 9.15 7.38
N LEU A 154 -8.49 8.47 6.24
CA LEU A 154 -8.38 9.06 4.91
C LEU A 154 -9.66 8.83 4.10
N SER A 155 -10.56 7.93 4.52
CA SER A 155 -11.86 7.75 3.88
C SER A 155 -12.74 8.97 4.14
N CYS A 156 -13.39 9.44 3.10
CA CYS A 156 -14.31 10.57 3.14
C CYS A 156 -15.75 10.07 3.28
N ASP A 157 -16.00 9.25 4.30
CA ASP A 157 -17.35 8.81 4.61
C ASP A 157 -18.09 9.89 5.41
N ALA A 158 -19.13 10.45 4.79
CA ALA A 158 -20.12 11.31 5.44
C ALA A 158 -21.02 10.55 6.45
N ASN A 159 -20.82 9.24 6.63
CA ASN A 159 -21.62 8.37 7.50
C ASN A 159 -20.73 7.49 8.38
N THR A 160 -20.05 8.08 9.35
CA THR A 160 -19.66 7.32 10.55
C THR A 160 -20.94 6.89 11.25
N ILE A 161 -21.39 5.65 11.03
CA ILE A 161 -22.35 5.03 11.93
C ILE A 161 -21.61 4.85 13.25
N VAL A 162 -21.91 5.72 14.21
CA VAL A 162 -21.53 5.54 15.60
C VAL A 162 -22.24 4.26 16.05
N LYS A 163 -21.49 3.17 16.23
CA LYS A 163 -22.01 2.01 16.95
C LYS A 163 -22.23 2.45 18.40
N HIS A 164 -23.50 2.55 18.80
CA HIS A 164 -23.95 2.66 20.19
C HIS A 164 -23.76 1.33 20.92
#